data_AF-A0A2D4KGL8-F1
#
_entry.id   AF-A0A2D4KGL8-F1
#
_cell.length_a   1.000
_cell.length_b   1.000
_cell.length_c   1.000
_cell.angle_alpha   90.00
_cell.angle_beta   90.00
_cell.angle_gamma   90.00
#
_symmetry.space_group_name_H-M   'P 1'
#
loop_
_entity.id
_entity.type
_entity.pdbx_description
1 polymer ?
#
loop_
_entity_poly.entity_id
_entity_poly.type
_entity_poly.pdbx_seq_one_letter_code
_entity_poly.pdbx_strand_id
1 'polypeptide(L)'
;VHGGSNHTYLKNSYNPKLSEPEEDLLQQFKREEISTTGSFSAHYLSMFLLTAACLFFLVLGFTYLRMRGSGIAENMRIENNRIIGEPNVKVDQPILMNCLYRLHEKLAQMAGDHECGNSVKKGLSIQEAATYLKSLGPEYENAFNESLQWLLNSGEDVGIKYVGNSSDEESITDTTDIKYLVSTRPQMTLTCRFRRAFITATCRSFILLIGIGMIWGVIKYMKYRWYKEEEETRQMYDMIVKIIDVLRSHNEACQENKELQPYMPILHVRDSLIAPKDRKKMEKVWKRSVDFLAANESRVRTETRRIGGADFLVWKWIQPSASCDKMLIMPSKVWQGQAFHLDRRNSPPNSLTPCLKIRNMFDPVMEIGDHWHLAIQEAILEKCNDNEGIVHIAVDKNSREGCVYVKCLSPEYAGKAFKALHGSWFDGKLVTVKYLRLDRYHHRFPQAIACSAPLKPSNTHMNSMSHLRLRTGTANNQGNS
;
A
#
# COMPACT_ATOMS: atom_id res chain seq x y z
N VAL A 1 -36.22 1.97 56.53
CA VAL A 1 -35.45 0.82 57.08
C VAL A 1 -35.52 -0.30 56.06
N HIS A 2 -34.34 -0.68 55.55
CA HIS A 2 -33.91 -1.90 54.84
C HIS A 2 -34.86 -2.74 53.97
N GLY A 3 -34.33 -3.16 52.81
CA GLY A 3 -34.59 -4.51 52.28
C GLY A 3 -34.76 -4.62 50.76
N GLY A 4 -33.66 -4.60 50.01
CA GLY A 4 -33.65 -4.96 48.59
C GLY A 4 -33.80 -6.47 48.36
N SER A 5 -34.33 -6.84 47.19
CA SER A 5 -34.46 -8.23 46.73
C SER A 5 -33.34 -8.60 45.76
N ASN A 6 -33.02 -9.89 45.76
CA ASN A 6 -31.78 -10.53 45.34
C ASN A 6 -31.72 -10.92 43.85
N HIS A 7 -30.46 -11.00 43.40
CA HIS A 7 -29.82 -11.78 42.32
C HIS A 7 -30.58 -13.03 41.83
N THR A 8 -30.41 -13.54 40.60
CA THR A 8 -29.18 -14.23 40.14
C THR A 8 -29.28 -14.61 38.65
N TYR A 9 -28.22 -14.43 37.85
CA TYR A 9 -27.83 -15.39 36.81
C TYR A 9 -26.30 -15.35 36.62
N LEU A 10 -25.69 -16.53 36.81
CA LEU A 10 -24.26 -16.83 36.73
C LEU A 10 -23.68 -16.54 35.34
N LYS A 11 -22.45 -16.03 35.31
CA LYS A 11 -21.54 -16.17 34.16
C LYS A 11 -20.20 -16.71 34.67
N ASN A 12 -19.93 -17.99 34.40
CA ASN A 12 -18.67 -18.66 34.74
C ASN A 12 -17.53 -18.07 33.92
N SER A 13 -16.47 -17.69 34.62
CA SER A 13 -15.19 -17.26 34.10
C SER A 13 -14.25 -18.47 34.05
N TYR A 14 -13.68 -18.77 32.88
CA TYR A 14 -12.53 -19.67 32.75
C TYR A 14 -11.30 -18.79 32.46
N ASN A 15 -10.48 -18.59 33.50
CA ASN A 15 -9.12 -18.07 33.38
C ASN A 15 -8.15 -19.25 33.39
N PRO A 16 -7.23 -19.41 32.41
CA PRO A 16 -6.04 -20.21 32.62
C PRO A 16 -5.04 -19.38 33.46
N LYS A 17 -4.72 -19.88 34.65
CA LYS A 17 -3.63 -19.34 35.48
C LYS A 17 -2.30 -19.56 34.75
N LEU A 18 -1.62 -18.48 34.38
CA LEU A 18 -0.22 -18.47 34.01
C LEU A 18 0.62 -18.30 35.30
N SER A 19 1.73 -19.02 35.37
CA SER A 19 2.58 -19.17 36.55
C SER A 19 3.38 -17.90 36.89
N GLU A 20 3.51 -17.61 38.19
CA GLU A 20 4.17 -16.44 38.80
C GLU A 20 5.61 -16.09 38.36
N PRO A 21 6.50 -16.98 37.83
CA PRO A 21 7.84 -16.54 37.44
C PRO A 21 7.94 -15.77 36.11
N GLU A 22 6.88 -15.72 35.28
CA GLU A 22 6.90 -14.93 34.03
C GLU A 22 6.50 -13.46 34.22
N GLU A 23 5.69 -13.14 35.25
CA GLU A 23 5.31 -11.74 35.52
C GLU A 23 6.46 -10.92 36.11
N ASP A 24 7.35 -11.53 36.89
CA ASP A 24 8.54 -10.87 37.43
C ASP A 24 9.58 -10.59 36.32
N LEU A 25 9.74 -11.51 35.36
CA LEU A 25 10.59 -11.28 34.19
C LEU A 25 9.99 -10.20 33.27
N LEU A 26 8.67 -10.21 33.05
CA LEU A 26 7.98 -9.15 32.32
C LEU A 26 8.05 -7.80 33.04
N GLN A 27 8.04 -7.76 34.37
CA GLN A 27 8.27 -6.53 35.13
C GLN A 27 9.72 -6.05 35.04
N GLN A 28 10.70 -6.96 34.94
CA GLN A 28 12.10 -6.61 34.75
C GLN A 28 12.34 -6.00 33.36
N PHE A 29 11.76 -6.60 32.31
CA PHE A 29 11.74 -6.02 30.96
C PHE A 29 10.98 -4.69 30.89
N LYS A 30 9.85 -4.57 31.61
CA LYS A 30 9.06 -3.33 31.67
C LYS A 30 9.74 -2.21 32.46
N ARG A 31 10.56 -2.55 33.46
CA ARG A 31 11.35 -1.57 34.24
C ARG A 31 12.56 -1.05 33.44
N GLU A 32 13.09 -1.81 32.48
CA GLU A 32 14.08 -1.32 31.51
C GLU A 32 13.48 -0.39 30.44
N GLU A 33 12.22 -0.56 30.03
CA GLU A 33 11.57 0.33 29.05
C GLU A 33 11.21 1.72 29.62
N ILE A 34 10.98 1.84 30.93
CA ILE A 34 10.46 3.07 31.55
C ILE A 34 11.56 4.11 31.87
N SER A 35 12.84 3.77 31.70
CA SER A 35 13.96 4.74 31.82
C SER A 35 14.28 5.53 30.54
N THR A 36 13.48 5.43 29.48
CA THR A 36 13.75 6.12 28.21
C THR A 36 13.20 7.55 28.09
N THR A 37 12.51 8.07 29.12
CA THR A 37 12.01 9.46 29.14
C THR A 37 13.11 10.53 29.21
N GLY A 38 14.37 10.15 29.49
CA GLY A 38 15.55 11.01 29.33
C GLY A 38 16.32 10.84 28.00
N SER A 39 16.06 9.76 27.24
CA SER A 39 16.81 9.44 26.02
C SER A 39 16.29 10.20 24.80
N PHE A 40 14.97 10.43 24.72
CA PHE A 40 14.38 11.22 23.63
C PHE A 40 14.81 12.69 23.67
N SER A 41 14.89 13.33 24.84
CA SER A 41 15.32 14.75 24.93
C SER A 41 16.80 14.92 24.62
N ALA A 42 17.66 14.00 25.08
CA ALA A 42 19.10 14.04 24.84
C ALA A 42 19.43 13.81 23.35
N HIS A 43 18.72 12.89 22.68
CA HIS A 43 18.91 12.64 21.25
C HIS A 43 18.45 13.84 20.41
N TYR A 44 17.31 14.46 20.74
CA TYR A 44 16.89 15.69 20.05
C TYR A 44 17.76 16.90 20.37
N LEU A 45 18.27 17.04 21.59
CA LEU A 45 19.24 18.08 21.96
C LEU A 45 20.54 17.90 21.20
N SER A 46 21.08 16.68 21.16
CA SER A 46 22.30 16.35 20.42
C SER A 46 22.12 16.60 18.91
N MET A 47 21.00 16.14 18.34
CA MET A 47 20.69 16.36 16.93
C MET A 47 20.48 17.85 16.62
N PHE A 48 19.80 18.59 17.50
CA PHE A 48 19.61 20.04 17.34
C PHE A 48 20.93 20.79 17.42
N LEU A 49 21.81 20.45 18.38
CA LEU A 49 23.13 21.04 18.51
C LEU A 49 24.02 20.74 17.29
N LEU A 50 23.98 19.51 16.77
CA LEU A 50 24.71 19.13 15.56
C LEU A 50 24.19 19.89 14.33
N THR A 51 22.88 20.04 14.22
CA THR A 51 22.24 20.78 13.12
C THR A 51 22.56 22.27 13.22
N ALA A 52 22.51 22.84 14.42
CA ALA A 52 22.89 24.22 14.69
C ALA A 52 24.38 24.48 14.42
N ALA A 53 25.26 23.56 14.81
CA ALA A 53 26.69 23.63 14.52
C ALA A 53 26.98 23.53 13.01
N CYS A 54 26.31 22.62 12.30
CA CYS A 54 26.43 22.48 10.85
C CYS A 54 25.95 23.75 10.13
N LEU A 55 24.79 24.30 10.51
CA LEU A 55 24.29 25.57 9.99
C LEU A 55 25.25 26.73 10.30
N PHE A 56 25.84 26.76 11.49
CA PHE A 56 26.84 27.76 11.87
C PHE A 56 28.09 27.69 10.98
N PHE A 57 28.63 26.48 10.73
CA PHE A 57 29.78 26.31 9.83
C PHE A 57 29.43 26.56 8.36
N LEU A 58 28.20 26.27 7.92
CA LEU A 58 27.73 26.63 6.57
C LEU A 58 27.60 28.14 6.40
N VAL A 59 27.09 28.85 7.42
CA VAL A 59 27.04 30.32 7.43
C VAL A 59 28.45 30.90 7.43
N LEU A 60 29.36 30.38 8.27
CA LEU A 60 30.76 30.78 8.27
C LEU A 60 31.47 30.48 6.94
N GLY A 61 31.22 29.32 6.34
CA GLY A 61 31.75 28.95 5.03
C GLY A 61 31.24 29.87 3.93
N PHE A 62 29.95 30.22 3.96
CA PHE A 62 29.35 31.14 3.00
C PHE A 62 29.84 32.57 3.18
N THR A 63 30.01 33.04 4.41
CA THR A 63 30.61 34.35 4.67
C THR A 63 32.09 34.38 4.26
N TYR A 64 32.86 33.31 4.49
CA TYR A 64 34.26 33.21 4.09
C TYR A 64 34.45 33.17 2.57
N LEU A 65 33.69 32.33 1.86
CA LEU A 65 33.71 32.25 0.39
C LEU A 65 33.33 33.58 -0.25
N ARG A 66 32.41 34.33 0.36
CA ARG A 66 31.99 35.64 -0.17
C ARG A 66 32.91 36.78 0.23
N MET A 67 33.60 36.69 1.36
CA MET A 67 34.67 37.64 1.73
C MET A 67 35.90 37.51 0.83
N ARG A 68 36.20 36.30 0.34
CA ARG A 68 37.35 36.06 -0.56
C ARG A 68 37.08 36.48 -2.01
N GLY A 69 35.82 36.62 -2.42
CA GLY A 69 35.42 36.96 -3.79
C GLY A 69 35.61 38.42 -4.24
N SER A 70 36.25 39.30 -3.44
CA SER A 70 36.44 40.71 -3.81
C SER A 70 37.77 41.31 -3.32
N GLY A 71 38.77 40.49 -2.99
CA GLY A 71 39.97 41.04 -2.36
C GLY A 71 41.17 40.14 -2.38
N ILE A 72 41.70 39.85 -3.57
CA ILE A 72 43.14 39.76 -3.74
C ILE A 72 43.44 40.61 -4.97
N ALA A 73 43.96 41.82 -4.73
CA ALA A 73 44.82 42.45 -5.72
C ALA A 73 46.00 41.47 -5.89
N GLU A 74 45.92 40.59 -6.89
CA GLU A 74 47.15 40.11 -7.48
C GLU A 74 47.88 41.36 -7.91
N ASN A 75 49.04 41.58 -7.30
CA ASN A 75 50.00 42.57 -7.73
C ASN A 75 50.00 42.53 -9.25
N MET A 76 49.57 43.63 -9.88
CA MET A 76 49.75 43.88 -11.29
C MET A 76 51.25 43.78 -11.53
N ARG A 77 51.73 42.57 -11.88
CA ARG A 77 53.00 42.39 -12.54
C ARG A 77 52.79 43.10 -13.86
N ILE A 78 53.19 44.36 -13.90
CA ILE A 78 53.48 45.06 -15.14
C ILE A 78 54.60 44.24 -15.76
N GLU A 79 54.22 43.32 -16.64
CA GLU A 79 55.16 42.67 -17.54
C GLU A 79 55.58 43.75 -18.53
N ASN A 80 56.76 44.33 -18.27
CA ASN A 80 57.39 45.41 -19.05
C ASN A 80 57.78 44.99 -20.48
N ASN A 81 56.96 44.23 -21.19
CA ASN A 81 57.27 43.74 -22.54
C ASN A 81 56.06 43.84 -23.47
N ARG A 82 55.61 45.07 -23.76
CA ARG A 82 55.15 45.38 -25.12
C ARG A 82 55.76 46.69 -25.57
N ILE A 83 56.74 46.51 -26.46
CA ILE A 83 57.45 47.53 -27.20
C ILE A 83 56.44 48.39 -27.97
N ILE A 84 56.56 49.69 -27.70
CA ILE A 84 55.99 50.82 -28.41
C ILE A 84 56.34 50.71 -29.90
N GLY A 85 55.33 50.67 -30.76
CA GLY A 85 55.45 51.07 -32.15
C GLY A 85 55.21 52.59 -32.25
N GLU A 86 56.28 53.33 -32.50
CA GLU A 86 56.37 54.80 -32.70
C GLU A 86 55.47 55.37 -33.82
N PRO A 87 55.29 56.72 -33.97
CA PRO A 87 55.99 57.83 -33.29
C PRO A 87 55.08 58.93 -32.68
N ASN A 88 55.71 59.79 -31.87
CA ASN A 88 55.31 61.16 -31.50
C ASN A 88 54.19 61.39 -30.47
N VAL A 89 54.38 60.94 -29.22
CA VAL A 89 54.22 61.83 -28.04
C VAL A 89 55.14 61.31 -26.93
N LYS A 90 56.11 62.13 -26.49
CA LYS A 90 56.86 61.86 -25.25
C LYS A 90 55.94 62.17 -24.06
N VAL A 91 55.00 61.29 -23.76
CA VAL A 91 54.35 61.31 -22.45
C VAL A 91 55.22 60.46 -21.53
N ASP A 92 55.62 61.02 -20.41
CA ASP A 92 56.28 60.25 -19.36
C ASP A 92 55.32 59.13 -18.92
N GLN A 93 55.58 57.92 -19.40
CA GLN A 93 54.88 56.68 -19.03
C GLN A 93 54.61 56.54 -17.51
N PRO A 94 55.48 57.01 -16.58
CA PRO A 94 55.14 57.03 -15.15
C PRO A 94 54.03 58.02 -14.77
N ILE A 95 53.94 59.19 -15.41
CA ILE A 95 52.91 60.20 -15.13
C ILE A 95 51.54 59.70 -15.61
N LEU A 96 51.50 59.07 -16.80
CA LEU A 96 50.29 58.44 -17.34
C LEU A 96 49.74 57.35 -16.41
N MET A 97 50.61 56.42 -15.99
CA MET A 97 50.23 55.33 -15.10
C MET A 97 49.78 55.83 -13.72
N ASN A 98 50.45 56.85 -13.19
CA ASN A 98 50.06 57.47 -11.91
C ASN A 98 48.72 58.22 -12.03
N CYS A 99 48.45 58.89 -13.16
CA CYS A 99 47.16 59.53 -13.44
C CYS A 99 46.01 58.51 -13.44
N LEU A 100 46.16 57.41 -14.18
CA LEU A 100 45.19 56.31 -14.24
C LEU A 100 45.00 55.65 -12.87
N TYR A 101 46.08 55.43 -12.12
CA TYR A 101 46.02 54.86 -10.78
C TYR A 101 45.21 55.75 -9.81
N ARG A 102 45.47 57.06 -9.79
CA ARG A 102 44.73 58.02 -8.94
C ARG A 102 43.27 58.14 -9.33
N LEU A 103 42.99 58.14 -10.63
CA LEU A 103 41.62 58.15 -11.13
C LEU A 103 40.87 56.87 -10.74
N HIS A 104 41.51 55.71 -10.91
CA HIS A 104 40.98 54.41 -10.50
C HIS A 104 40.72 54.36 -8.99
N GLU A 105 41.65 54.82 -8.15
CA GLU A 105 41.51 54.89 -6.69
C GLU A 105 40.27 55.71 -6.28
N LYS A 106 40.10 56.90 -6.88
CA LYS A 106 38.95 57.77 -6.60
C LYS A 106 37.61 57.17 -7.07
N LEU A 107 37.60 56.55 -8.25
CA LEU A 107 36.44 55.86 -8.80
C LEU A 107 36.07 54.62 -7.97
N ALA A 108 37.06 53.84 -7.53
CA ALA A 108 36.88 52.66 -6.70
C ALA A 108 36.27 53.02 -5.35
N GLN A 109 36.71 54.13 -4.72
CA GLN A 109 36.14 54.63 -3.48
C GLN A 109 34.66 55.02 -3.65
N MET A 110 34.32 55.79 -4.70
CA MET A 110 32.93 56.20 -4.95
C MET A 110 32.02 55.03 -5.30
N ALA A 111 32.49 54.09 -6.10
CA ALA A 111 31.76 52.86 -6.40
C ALA A 111 31.51 52.05 -5.13
N GLY A 112 32.51 51.98 -4.23
CA GLY A 112 32.38 51.38 -2.90
C GLY A 112 31.33 52.06 -2.03
N ASP A 113 31.39 53.39 -1.89
CA ASP A 113 30.43 54.16 -1.10
C ASP A 113 28.99 54.04 -1.63
N HIS A 114 28.83 53.99 -2.95
CA HIS A 114 27.53 53.75 -3.59
C HIS A 114 26.98 52.36 -3.27
N GLU A 115 27.79 51.31 -3.43
CA GLU A 115 27.36 49.94 -3.09
C GLU A 115 27.12 49.72 -1.59
N CYS A 116 27.73 50.54 -0.73
CA CYS A 116 27.49 50.56 0.70
C CYS A 116 26.28 51.40 1.13
N GLY A 117 25.68 52.15 0.21
CA GLY A 117 24.53 53.02 0.46
C GLY A 117 24.87 54.36 1.10
N ASN A 118 26.15 54.76 1.08
CA ASN A 118 26.63 56.05 1.60
C ASN A 118 26.54 57.17 0.54
N SER A 119 26.49 56.82 -0.74
CA SER A 119 26.44 57.76 -1.88
C SER A 119 25.38 57.34 -2.90
N VAL A 120 24.72 58.32 -3.52
CA VAL A 120 23.80 58.12 -4.65
C VAL A 120 24.56 58.12 -5.99
N LYS A 121 25.77 58.70 -6.04
CA LYS A 121 26.59 58.74 -7.26
C LYS A 121 27.42 57.46 -7.38
N LYS A 122 27.25 56.73 -8.48
CA LYS A 122 28.00 55.50 -8.83
C LYS A 122 29.35 55.77 -9.51
N GLY A 123 29.57 56.98 -10.02
CA GLY A 123 30.75 57.36 -10.79
C GLY A 123 30.91 58.88 -10.92
N LEU A 124 31.97 59.34 -11.57
CA LEU A 124 32.18 60.76 -11.88
C LEU A 124 31.84 61.06 -13.33
N SER A 125 31.37 62.27 -13.61
CA SER A 125 31.41 62.81 -14.97
C SER A 125 32.84 63.13 -15.41
N ILE A 126 33.08 63.24 -16.72
CA ILE A 126 34.40 63.61 -17.27
C ILE A 126 34.87 64.95 -16.70
N GLN A 127 33.98 65.93 -16.59
CA GLN A 127 34.31 67.24 -16.05
C GLN A 127 34.73 67.16 -14.58
N GLU A 128 33.99 66.40 -13.76
CA GLU A 128 34.35 66.18 -12.36
C GLU A 128 35.69 65.43 -12.23
N ALA A 129 35.96 64.45 -13.09
CA ALA A 129 37.23 63.73 -13.12
C ALA A 129 38.42 64.64 -13.51
N ALA A 130 38.25 65.49 -14.53
CA ALA A 130 39.26 66.47 -14.92
C ALA A 130 39.54 67.48 -13.80
N THR A 131 38.50 67.97 -13.11
CA THR A 131 38.67 68.88 -11.96
C THR A 131 39.38 68.21 -10.78
N TYR A 132 39.12 66.93 -10.53
CA TYR A 132 39.80 66.16 -9.49
C TYR A 132 41.29 66.01 -9.79
N LEU A 133 41.65 65.64 -11.02
CA LEU A 133 43.05 65.49 -11.43
C LEU A 133 43.79 66.82 -11.43
N LYS A 134 43.14 67.91 -11.87
CA LYS A 134 43.70 69.27 -11.79
C LYS A 134 44.02 69.69 -10.35
N SER A 135 43.21 69.25 -9.37
CA SER A 135 43.47 69.54 -7.96
C SER A 135 44.72 68.84 -7.38
N LEU A 136 45.19 67.76 -8.02
CA LEU A 136 46.38 67.01 -7.61
C LEU A 136 47.67 67.60 -8.21
N GLY A 137 47.57 68.38 -9.29
CA GLY A 137 48.68 69.09 -9.92
C GLY A 137 48.40 69.43 -11.40
N PRO A 138 49.03 70.49 -11.95
CA PRO A 138 48.83 70.89 -13.35
C PRO A 138 49.38 69.87 -14.36
N GLU A 139 50.31 69.02 -13.93
CA GLU A 139 50.95 67.97 -14.73
C GLU A 139 49.94 66.88 -15.17
N TYR A 140 48.89 66.66 -14.38
CA TYR A 140 47.88 65.63 -14.65
C TYR A 140 46.77 66.07 -15.61
N GLU A 141 46.59 67.38 -15.80
CA GLU A 141 45.56 67.93 -16.71
C GLU A 141 45.88 67.57 -18.17
N ASN A 142 47.16 67.70 -18.56
CA ASN A 142 47.61 67.33 -19.90
C ASN A 142 47.66 65.80 -20.10
N ALA A 143 47.91 65.03 -19.04
CA ALA A 143 47.96 63.58 -19.09
C ALA A 143 46.57 62.91 -19.12
N PHE A 144 45.50 63.59 -18.72
CA PHE A 144 44.15 63.01 -18.63
C PHE A 144 43.54 62.64 -19.99
N ASN A 145 43.66 63.51 -20.99
CA ASN A 145 43.11 63.26 -22.33
C ASN A 145 43.85 62.09 -23.02
N GLU A 146 45.17 62.06 -22.90
CA GLU A 146 46.02 60.95 -23.37
C GLU A 146 45.68 59.64 -22.63
N SER A 147 45.42 59.72 -21.31
CA SER A 147 45.01 58.56 -20.50
C SER A 147 43.66 58.00 -20.94
N LEU A 148 42.70 58.85 -21.29
CA LEU A 148 41.39 58.44 -21.79
C LEU A 148 41.49 57.81 -23.19
N GLN A 149 42.28 58.37 -24.09
CA GLN A 149 42.52 57.79 -25.42
C GLN A 149 43.23 56.45 -25.32
N TRP A 150 44.22 56.31 -24.43
CA TRP A 150 44.86 55.04 -24.15
C TRP A 150 43.87 54.00 -23.61
N LEU A 151 42.98 54.41 -22.69
CA LEU A 151 41.94 53.53 -22.12
C LEU A 151 40.98 52.98 -23.20
N LEU A 152 40.62 53.82 -24.18
CA LEU A 152 39.76 53.44 -25.30
C LEU A 152 40.46 52.49 -26.28
N ASN A 153 41.75 52.75 -26.57
CA ASN A 153 42.53 51.96 -27.53
C ASN A 153 43.05 50.63 -26.97
N SER A 154 43.22 50.53 -25.64
CA SER A 154 43.81 49.35 -24.99
C SER A 154 42.87 48.13 -25.00
N GLY A 155 41.55 48.35 -24.95
CA GLY A 155 40.55 47.28 -25.02
C GLY A 155 40.54 46.30 -23.83
N GLU A 156 41.32 46.56 -22.79
CA GLU A 156 41.52 45.67 -21.62
C GLU A 156 40.83 46.23 -20.36
N ASP A 157 40.29 45.37 -19.47
CA ASP A 157 39.64 45.79 -18.22
C ASP A 157 40.70 46.26 -17.19
N VAL A 158 41.07 47.53 -17.31
CA VAL A 158 41.97 48.23 -16.38
C VAL A 158 41.27 48.74 -15.12
N GLY A 159 40.03 48.30 -14.85
CA GLY A 159 39.32 48.67 -13.64
C GLY A 159 38.37 49.87 -13.78
N ILE A 160 38.29 50.49 -14.96
CA ILE A 160 37.47 51.67 -15.27
C ILE A 160 36.57 51.35 -16.48
N LYS A 161 35.25 51.42 -16.29
CA LYS A 161 34.22 51.26 -17.33
C LYS A 161 33.62 52.64 -17.69
N TYR A 162 33.51 52.90 -18.98
CA TYR A 162 32.78 54.05 -19.51
C TYR A 162 31.29 53.71 -19.64
N VAL A 163 30.43 54.66 -19.26
CA VAL A 163 28.98 54.56 -19.43
C VAL A 163 28.52 55.72 -20.30
N GLY A 164 28.06 55.38 -21.51
CA GLY A 164 27.53 56.32 -22.49
C GLY A 164 26.05 56.64 -22.28
N ASN A 165 25.47 57.39 -23.23
CA ASN A 165 24.05 57.79 -23.20
C ASN A 165 23.06 56.66 -23.58
N SER A 166 23.50 55.66 -24.37
CA SER A 166 22.69 54.49 -24.73
C SER A 166 22.87 53.38 -23.69
N SER A 167 21.76 52.72 -23.35
CA SER A 167 21.68 51.64 -22.35
C SER A 167 22.32 50.31 -22.77
N ASP A 168 22.90 50.25 -23.97
CA ASP A 168 23.34 49.01 -24.59
C ASP A 168 24.88 48.95 -24.63
N GLU A 169 25.42 47.78 -24.27
CA GLU A 169 26.85 47.45 -24.22
C GLU A 169 27.48 47.35 -25.63
N GLU A 170 27.39 48.41 -26.42
CA GLU A 170 28.13 48.52 -27.68
C GLU A 170 29.38 49.39 -27.47
N SER A 171 30.51 48.92 -28.00
CA SER A 171 31.83 49.51 -27.79
C SER A 171 31.89 50.95 -28.27
N ILE A 172 31.94 51.89 -27.31
CA ILE A 172 32.04 53.32 -27.56
C ILE A 172 33.39 53.60 -28.25
N THR A 173 33.36 54.17 -29.45
CA THR A 173 34.55 54.46 -30.26
C THR A 173 35.00 55.92 -30.18
N ASP A 174 34.13 56.85 -29.77
CA ASP A 174 34.44 58.29 -29.65
C ASP A 174 34.37 58.81 -28.21
N THR A 175 35.34 59.65 -27.82
CA THR A 175 35.48 60.26 -26.47
C THR A 175 34.32 61.19 -26.10
N THR A 176 33.52 61.63 -27.07
CA THR A 176 32.44 62.62 -26.89
C THR A 176 31.14 62.04 -26.36
N ASP A 177 30.97 60.71 -26.41
CA ASP A 177 29.75 60.00 -25.96
C ASP A 177 29.82 59.50 -24.51
N ILE A 178 30.96 59.69 -23.84
CA ILE A 178 31.19 59.20 -22.48
C ILE A 178 30.62 60.20 -21.47
N LYS A 179 29.62 59.80 -20.67
CA LYS A 179 28.98 60.68 -19.70
C LYS A 179 29.49 60.48 -18.28
N TYR A 180 29.75 59.22 -17.90
CA TYR A 180 30.26 58.88 -16.57
C TYR A 180 31.33 57.79 -16.64
N LEU A 181 32.34 57.93 -15.80
CA LEU A 181 33.37 56.94 -15.49
C LEU A 181 32.95 56.17 -14.23
N VAL A 182 33.02 54.85 -14.28
CA VAL A 182 32.67 53.96 -13.16
C VAL A 182 33.80 52.97 -12.94
N SER A 183 34.13 52.63 -11.70
CA SER A 183 35.08 51.54 -11.43
C SER A 183 34.40 50.18 -11.52
N THR A 184 35.07 49.19 -12.12
CA THR A 184 34.64 47.78 -12.09
C THR A 184 34.98 47.11 -10.75
N ARG A 185 35.90 47.70 -9.97
CA ARG A 185 36.38 47.17 -8.68
C ARG A 185 36.11 48.15 -7.53
N PRO A 186 34.91 48.13 -6.93
CA PRO A 186 34.56 48.99 -5.81
C PRO A 186 35.39 48.68 -4.55
N GLN A 187 35.98 49.72 -3.96
CA GLN A 187 36.70 49.62 -2.70
C GLN A 187 35.72 49.79 -1.53
N MET A 188 35.37 48.67 -0.88
CA MET A 188 34.43 48.68 0.24
C MET A 188 35.14 48.58 1.59
N THR A 189 34.61 49.26 2.60
CA THR A 189 35.03 49.06 3.99
C THR A 189 34.65 47.65 4.48
N LEU A 190 35.43 47.12 5.43
CA LEU A 190 35.16 45.81 6.02
C LEU A 190 33.74 45.72 6.59
N THR A 191 33.27 46.75 7.28
CA THR A 191 31.92 46.83 7.86
C THR A 191 30.83 46.68 6.80
N CYS A 192 30.99 47.32 5.64
CA CYS A 192 30.04 47.20 4.54
C CYS A 192 30.03 45.79 3.92
N ARG A 193 31.21 45.19 3.75
CA ARG A 193 31.33 43.80 3.28
C ARG A 193 30.64 42.83 4.22
N PHE A 194 30.87 42.96 5.53
CA PHE A 194 30.21 42.13 6.54
C PHE A 194 28.70 42.34 6.55
N ARG A 195 28.21 43.58 6.54
CA ARG A 195 26.77 43.88 6.52
C ARG A 195 26.08 43.26 5.31
N ARG A 196 26.65 43.41 4.11
CA ARG A 196 26.05 42.89 2.87
C ARG A 196 26.14 41.36 2.78
N ALA A 197 27.26 40.78 3.22
CA ALA A 197 27.41 39.33 3.32
C ALA A 197 26.38 38.74 4.29
N PHE A 198 26.22 39.35 5.47
CA PHE A 198 25.24 38.94 6.47
C PHE A 198 23.81 39.06 5.95
N ILE A 199 23.40 40.22 5.40
CA ILE A 199 22.04 40.40 4.85
C ILE A 199 21.75 39.37 3.76
N THR A 200 22.67 39.17 2.81
CA THR A 200 22.41 38.23 1.71
C THR A 200 22.37 36.78 2.19
N ALA A 201 23.27 36.40 3.11
CA ALA A 201 23.27 35.06 3.67
C ALA A 201 21.97 34.77 4.44
N THR A 202 21.53 35.73 5.25
CA THR A 202 20.27 35.64 6.02
C THR A 202 19.06 35.58 5.08
N CYS A 203 18.97 36.44 4.07
CA CYS A 203 17.87 36.39 3.09
C CYS A 203 17.83 35.07 2.31
N ARG A 204 18.97 34.56 1.83
CA ARG A 204 19.02 33.27 1.11
C ARG A 204 18.66 32.10 2.03
N SER A 205 19.14 32.10 3.27
CA SER A 205 18.76 31.10 4.27
C SER A 205 17.26 31.12 4.55
N PHE A 206 16.66 32.31 4.70
CA PHE A 206 15.23 32.46 4.92
C PHE A 206 14.37 31.90 3.78
N ILE A 207 14.79 32.11 2.52
CA ILE A 207 14.12 31.54 1.34
C ILE A 207 14.14 30.00 1.40
N LEU A 208 15.27 29.40 1.78
CA LEU A 208 15.37 27.94 1.93
C LEU A 208 14.46 27.40 3.04
N LEU A 209 14.39 28.10 4.18
CA LEU A 209 13.52 27.72 5.30
C LEU A 209 12.03 27.78 4.92
N ILE A 210 11.61 28.80 4.17
CA ILE A 210 10.24 28.88 3.63
C ILE A 210 9.97 27.67 2.72
N GLY A 211 10.91 27.33 1.83
CA GLY A 211 10.77 26.16 0.95
C GLY A 211 10.57 24.85 1.73
N ILE A 212 11.36 24.63 2.77
CA ILE A 212 11.24 23.45 3.65
C ILE A 212 9.88 23.44 4.38
N GLY A 213 9.45 24.60 4.90
CA GLY A 213 8.14 24.75 5.56
C GLY A 213 6.97 24.42 4.64
N MET A 214 7.03 24.86 3.38
CA MET A 214 6.02 24.54 2.37
C MET A 214 5.98 23.03 2.07
N ILE A 215 7.13 22.39 1.89
CA ILE A 215 7.21 20.93 1.66
C ILE A 215 6.62 20.17 2.87
N TRP A 216 6.98 20.58 4.08
CA TRP A 216 6.46 19.94 5.29
C TRP A 216 4.94 20.11 5.45
N GLY A 217 4.42 21.30 5.11
CA GLY A 217 2.99 21.58 5.06
C GLY A 217 2.26 20.68 4.05
N VAL A 218 2.82 20.51 2.85
CA VAL A 218 2.27 19.59 1.82
C VAL A 218 2.27 18.15 2.31
N ILE A 219 3.36 17.67 2.92
CA ILE A 219 3.43 16.30 3.47
C ILE A 219 2.37 16.08 4.56
N LYS A 220 2.23 17.04 5.49
CA LYS A 220 1.20 16.99 6.53
C LYS A 220 -0.21 16.98 5.94
N TYR A 221 -0.45 17.79 4.91
CA TYR A 221 -1.73 17.84 4.21
C TYR A 221 -2.02 16.52 3.47
N MET A 222 -1.05 15.94 2.77
CA MET A 222 -1.17 14.64 2.11
C MET A 222 -1.47 13.53 3.12
N LYS A 223 -0.75 13.49 4.25
CA LYS A 223 -1.01 12.51 5.32
C LYS A 223 -2.41 12.68 5.92
N TYR A 224 -2.86 13.93 6.13
CA TYR A 224 -4.22 14.20 6.58
C TYR A 224 -5.27 13.75 5.56
N ARG A 225 -5.05 14.01 4.26
CA ARG A 225 -5.93 13.58 3.18
C ARG A 225 -6.03 12.06 3.10
N TRP A 226 -4.91 11.34 3.14
CA TRP A 226 -4.90 9.88 3.13
C TRP A 226 -5.60 9.29 4.35
N TYR A 227 -5.32 9.79 5.56
CA TYR A 227 -5.97 9.31 6.78
C TYR A 227 -7.49 9.53 6.74
N LYS A 228 -7.94 10.69 6.24
CA LYS A 228 -9.37 10.99 6.10
C LYS A 228 -10.05 10.08 5.09
N GLU A 229 -9.39 9.78 3.97
CA GLU A 229 -9.91 8.87 2.96
C GLU A 229 -9.99 7.43 3.46
N GLU A 230 -8.98 6.97 4.21
CA GLU A 230 -8.99 5.66 4.86
C GLU A 230 -10.16 5.54 5.85
N GLU A 231 -10.39 6.54 6.70
CA GLU A 231 -11.52 6.58 7.63
C GLU A 231 -12.87 6.52 6.90
N GLU A 232 -13.04 7.28 5.82
CA GLU A 232 -14.25 7.23 4.98
C GLU A 232 -14.45 5.83 4.34
N THR A 233 -13.39 5.16 3.90
CA THR A 233 -13.48 3.79 3.34
C THR A 233 -13.80 2.76 4.42
N ARG A 234 -13.22 2.86 5.62
CA ARG A 234 -13.52 1.97 6.75
C ARG A 234 -14.99 2.11 7.16
N GLN A 235 -15.49 3.33 7.27
CA GLN A 235 -16.90 3.59 7.57
C GLN A 235 -17.84 3.05 6.48
N MET A 236 -17.44 3.13 5.20
CA MET A 236 -18.17 2.53 4.10
C MET A 236 -18.25 1.00 4.21
N TYR A 237 -17.13 0.32 4.49
CA TYR A 237 -17.09 -1.14 4.66
C TYR A 237 -17.87 -1.59 5.90
N ASP A 238 -17.73 -0.90 7.04
CA ASP A 238 -18.52 -1.17 8.25
C ASP A 238 -20.03 -1.04 7.97
N MET A 239 -20.44 0.01 7.22
CA MET A 239 -21.82 0.18 6.79
C MET A 239 -22.30 -0.96 5.87
N ILE A 240 -21.47 -1.40 4.92
CA ILE A 240 -21.80 -2.52 4.01
C ILE A 240 -22.00 -3.82 4.80
N VAL A 241 -21.12 -4.12 5.77
CA VAL A 241 -21.26 -5.31 6.62
C VAL A 241 -22.59 -5.27 7.38
N LYS A 242 -22.94 -4.12 7.96
CA LYS A 242 -24.23 -3.93 8.66
C LYS A 242 -25.44 -4.11 7.74
N ILE A 243 -25.38 -3.59 6.50
CA ILE A 243 -26.43 -3.79 5.49
C ILE A 243 -26.59 -5.29 5.16
N ILE A 244 -25.47 -5.97 4.89
CA ILE A 244 -25.47 -7.40 4.55
C ILE A 244 -26.02 -8.23 5.70
N ASP A 245 -25.69 -7.90 6.94
CA ASP A 245 -26.13 -8.62 8.13
C ASP A 245 -27.65 -8.50 8.35
N VAL A 246 -28.21 -7.29 8.16
CA VAL A 246 -29.67 -7.07 8.19
C VAL A 246 -30.37 -7.86 7.09
N LEU A 247 -29.85 -7.82 5.85
CA LEU A 247 -30.44 -8.55 4.74
C LEU A 247 -30.35 -10.07 4.91
N ARG A 248 -29.23 -10.57 5.45
CA ARG A 248 -29.05 -11.99 5.77
C ARG A 248 -30.01 -12.44 6.87
N SER A 249 -30.04 -11.72 7.98
CA SER A 249 -30.93 -12.03 9.12
C SER A 249 -32.40 -12.03 8.70
N HIS A 250 -32.82 -11.05 7.90
CA HIS A 250 -34.19 -11.00 7.37
C HIS A 250 -34.48 -12.18 6.43
N ASN A 251 -33.52 -12.56 5.59
CA ASN A 251 -33.68 -13.72 4.70
C ASN A 251 -33.76 -15.04 5.48
N GLU A 252 -33.02 -15.20 6.58
CA GLU A 252 -33.13 -16.35 7.49
C GLU A 252 -34.52 -16.37 8.17
N ALA A 253 -35.00 -15.22 8.65
CA ALA A 253 -36.34 -15.12 9.23
C ALA A 253 -37.46 -15.41 8.20
N CYS A 254 -37.28 -15.04 6.93
CA CYS A 254 -38.21 -15.38 5.84
C CYS A 254 -38.21 -16.87 5.49
N GLN A 255 -37.11 -17.58 5.71
CA GLN A 255 -37.08 -19.03 5.50
C GLN A 255 -37.85 -19.77 6.58
N GLU A 256 -37.76 -19.30 7.83
CA GLU A 256 -38.52 -19.87 8.95
C GLU A 256 -40.01 -19.52 8.85
N ASN A 257 -40.32 -18.28 8.46
CA ASN A 257 -41.69 -17.77 8.34
C ASN A 257 -42.06 -17.50 6.88
N LYS A 258 -42.80 -18.44 6.27
CA LYS A 258 -43.28 -18.34 4.87
C LYS A 258 -44.23 -17.17 4.59
N GLU A 259 -44.72 -16.48 5.64
CA GLU A 259 -45.58 -15.30 5.51
C GLU A 259 -44.78 -14.01 5.24
N LEU A 260 -43.48 -13.99 5.55
CA LEU A 260 -42.62 -12.84 5.33
C LEU A 260 -42.16 -12.75 3.86
N GLN A 261 -42.16 -11.53 3.34
CA GLN A 261 -41.71 -11.28 1.96
C GLN A 261 -40.17 -11.30 1.87
N PRO A 262 -39.58 -11.96 0.86
CA PRO A 262 -38.13 -12.16 0.73
C PRO A 262 -37.38 -10.93 0.19
N TYR A 263 -37.91 -9.73 0.40
CA TYR A 263 -37.32 -8.46 -0.05
C TYR A 263 -37.54 -7.37 1.00
N MET A 264 -36.59 -6.43 1.09
CA MET A 264 -36.64 -5.32 2.05
C MET A 264 -36.48 -3.96 1.34
N PRO A 265 -37.34 -2.96 1.59
CA PRO A 265 -37.16 -1.62 1.04
C PRO A 265 -35.86 -0.96 1.50
N ILE A 266 -35.12 -0.32 0.58
CA ILE A 266 -33.84 0.34 0.90
C ILE A 266 -34.01 1.39 2.00
N LEU A 267 -35.14 2.11 2.00
CA LEU A 267 -35.48 3.09 3.02
C LEU A 267 -35.64 2.45 4.40
N HIS A 268 -36.23 1.25 4.48
CA HIS A 268 -36.40 0.54 5.74
C HIS A 268 -35.06 0.06 6.30
N VAL A 269 -34.18 -0.47 5.45
CA VAL A 269 -32.82 -0.88 5.85
C VAL A 269 -32.05 0.32 6.41
N ARG A 270 -32.11 1.47 5.72
CA ARG A 270 -31.46 2.70 6.18
C ARG A 270 -31.97 3.14 7.56
N ASP A 271 -33.28 3.10 7.72
CA ASP A 271 -33.94 3.57 8.93
C ASP A 271 -33.71 2.61 10.11
N SER A 272 -33.46 1.32 9.84
CA SER A 272 -33.02 0.33 10.84
C SER A 272 -31.56 0.51 11.27
N LEU A 273 -30.68 0.98 10.37
CA LEU A 273 -29.25 1.10 10.63
C LEU A 273 -28.83 2.48 11.15
N ILE A 274 -29.56 3.53 10.76
CA ILE A 274 -29.18 4.92 11.02
C ILE A 274 -30.31 5.63 11.78
N ALA A 275 -30.01 6.01 13.02
CA ALA A 275 -30.91 6.81 13.84
C ALA A 275 -31.23 8.16 13.15
N PRO A 276 -32.44 8.72 13.32
CA PRO A 276 -32.84 9.98 12.66
C PRO A 276 -31.86 11.15 12.85
N LYS A 277 -31.18 11.21 14.01
CA LYS A 277 -30.21 12.26 14.34
C LYS A 277 -28.94 12.19 13.48
N ASP A 278 -28.54 11.00 13.07
CA ASP A 278 -27.26 10.76 12.37
C ASP A 278 -27.40 10.73 10.85
N ARG A 279 -28.62 10.82 10.31
CA ARG A 279 -28.90 10.70 8.86
C ARG A 279 -28.10 11.68 8.01
N LYS A 280 -28.01 12.94 8.43
CA LYS A 280 -27.23 13.96 7.69
C LYS A 280 -25.73 13.67 7.70
N LYS A 281 -25.20 13.18 8.83
CA LYS A 281 -23.77 12.87 8.97
C LYS A 281 -23.39 11.65 8.12
N MET A 282 -24.24 10.64 8.11
CA MET A 282 -23.98 9.36 7.45
C MET A 282 -24.46 9.31 5.99
N GLU A 283 -25.09 10.37 5.47
CA GLU A 283 -25.64 10.40 4.10
C GLU A 283 -24.58 10.10 3.04
N LYS A 284 -23.40 10.72 3.16
CA LYS A 284 -22.28 10.50 2.23
C LYS A 284 -21.80 9.04 2.28
N VAL A 285 -21.69 8.47 3.48
CA VAL A 285 -21.28 7.08 3.68
C VAL A 285 -22.32 6.14 3.10
N TRP A 286 -23.60 6.37 3.42
CA TRP A 286 -24.74 5.59 2.93
C TRP A 286 -24.78 5.55 1.40
N LYS A 287 -24.72 6.70 0.73
CA LYS A 287 -24.76 6.78 -0.73
C LYS A 287 -23.59 6.00 -1.36
N ARG A 288 -22.37 6.23 -0.86
CA ARG A 288 -21.17 5.51 -1.32
C ARG A 288 -21.27 4.00 -1.09
N SER A 289 -21.81 3.57 0.04
CA SER A 289 -22.04 2.15 0.36
C SER A 289 -23.07 1.52 -0.58
N VAL A 290 -24.17 2.21 -0.90
CA VAL A 290 -25.20 1.73 -1.84
C VAL A 290 -24.62 1.56 -3.24
N ASP A 291 -23.86 2.55 -3.71
CA ASP A 291 -23.21 2.52 -5.04
C ASP A 291 -22.20 1.36 -5.12
N PHE A 292 -21.38 1.18 -4.06
CA PHE A 292 -20.43 0.07 -3.98
C PHE A 292 -21.12 -1.29 -3.91
N LEU A 293 -22.21 -1.41 -3.13
CA LEU A 293 -22.97 -2.65 -3.00
C LEU A 293 -23.57 -3.05 -4.36
N ALA A 294 -24.15 -2.10 -5.10
CA ALA A 294 -24.73 -2.35 -6.42
C ALA A 294 -23.68 -2.76 -7.47
N ALA A 295 -22.45 -2.24 -7.37
CA ALA A 295 -21.38 -2.54 -8.31
C ALA A 295 -20.62 -3.84 -8.00
N ASN A 296 -20.43 -4.18 -6.72
CA ASN A 296 -19.48 -5.20 -6.30
C ASN A 296 -20.11 -6.41 -5.60
N GLU A 297 -21.33 -6.30 -5.04
CA GLU A 297 -21.94 -7.39 -4.27
C GLU A 297 -22.96 -8.16 -5.11
N SER A 298 -22.60 -9.39 -5.49
CA SER A 298 -23.47 -10.26 -6.29
C SER A 298 -24.60 -10.91 -5.49
N ARG A 299 -24.52 -10.94 -4.16
CA ARG A 299 -25.53 -11.59 -3.29
C ARG A 299 -26.80 -10.76 -3.11
N VAL A 300 -26.77 -9.47 -3.43
CA VAL A 300 -27.90 -8.55 -3.24
C VAL A 300 -28.36 -8.02 -4.60
N ARG A 301 -29.65 -8.19 -4.93
CA ARG A 301 -30.27 -7.56 -6.10
C ARG A 301 -31.03 -6.32 -5.68
N THR A 302 -30.82 -5.21 -6.38
CA THR A 302 -31.71 -4.05 -6.32
C THR A 302 -32.82 -4.23 -7.36
N GLU A 303 -34.08 -4.20 -6.93
CA GLU A 303 -35.27 -4.33 -7.79
C GLU A 303 -36.25 -3.19 -7.48
N THR A 304 -36.99 -2.71 -8.47
CA THR A 304 -38.13 -1.80 -8.24
C THR A 304 -39.38 -2.64 -8.06
N ARG A 305 -40.04 -2.52 -6.91
CA ARG A 305 -41.24 -3.29 -6.56
C ARG A 305 -42.37 -2.37 -6.12
N ARG A 306 -43.58 -2.68 -6.57
CA ARG A 306 -44.78 -1.98 -6.14
C ARG A 306 -45.26 -2.53 -4.80
N ILE A 307 -45.24 -1.69 -3.76
CA ILE A 307 -45.71 -2.02 -2.40
C ILE A 307 -46.81 -1.03 -2.05
N GLY A 308 -48.03 -1.53 -1.79
CA GLY A 308 -49.17 -0.65 -1.45
C GLY A 308 -49.57 0.35 -2.54
N GLY A 309 -49.31 0.05 -3.82
CA GLY A 309 -49.66 0.90 -4.96
C GLY A 309 -48.57 1.90 -5.39
N ALA A 310 -47.50 2.06 -4.61
CA ALA A 310 -46.35 2.90 -4.94
C ALA A 310 -45.10 2.06 -5.25
N ASP A 311 -44.24 2.57 -6.13
CA ASP A 311 -43.00 1.89 -6.53
C ASP A 311 -41.86 2.24 -5.58
N PHE A 312 -41.20 1.21 -5.05
CA PHE A 312 -40.07 1.33 -4.14
C PHE A 312 -38.88 0.53 -4.65
N LEU A 313 -37.68 1.05 -4.42
CA LEU A 313 -36.46 0.27 -4.56
C LEU A 313 -36.32 -0.66 -3.35
N VAL A 314 -36.17 -1.95 -3.64
CA VAL A 314 -36.02 -3.02 -2.66
C VAL A 314 -34.72 -3.78 -2.90
N TRP A 315 -34.14 -4.27 -1.82
CA TRP A 315 -33.07 -5.24 -1.85
C TRP A 315 -33.62 -6.65 -1.63
N LYS A 316 -33.19 -7.55 -2.51
CA LYS A 316 -33.49 -8.97 -2.45
C LYS A 316 -32.20 -9.75 -2.29
N TRP A 317 -32.14 -10.60 -1.28
CA TRP A 317 -31.04 -11.54 -1.10
C TRP A 317 -31.16 -12.68 -2.13
N ILE A 318 -30.16 -12.84 -2.99
CA ILE A 318 -30.17 -13.82 -4.10
C ILE A 318 -29.43 -15.09 -3.73
N GLN A 319 -28.53 -15.04 -2.74
CA GLN A 319 -27.77 -16.22 -2.38
C GLN A 319 -28.77 -17.32 -2.00
N PRO A 320 -28.74 -18.49 -2.67
CA PRO A 320 -29.56 -19.60 -2.27
C PRO A 320 -29.25 -19.87 -0.81
N SER A 321 -30.27 -19.82 0.04
CA SER A 321 -30.13 -20.52 1.29
C SER A 321 -29.79 -21.96 0.94
N ALA A 322 -28.97 -22.62 1.74
CA ALA A 322 -28.77 -24.06 1.60
C ALA A 322 -30.12 -24.84 1.67
N SER A 323 -31.21 -24.14 1.98
CA SER A 323 -32.60 -24.53 2.07
C SER A 323 -33.47 -23.92 0.95
N CYS A 324 -33.23 -24.25 -0.31
CA CYS A 324 -34.33 -24.34 -1.27
C CYS A 324 -34.45 -25.78 -1.82
N ASP A 325 -35.43 -26.47 -1.26
CA ASP A 325 -36.14 -27.65 -1.74
C ASP A 325 -35.34 -28.80 -2.34
N LYS A 326 -34.84 -29.64 -1.42
CA LYS A 326 -35.59 -30.86 -1.10
C LYS A 326 -35.27 -31.29 0.32
N MET A 327 -36.30 -31.60 1.09
CA MET A 327 -36.26 -32.53 2.23
C MET A 327 -35.75 -33.95 1.86
N LEU A 328 -34.97 -34.12 0.77
CA LEU A 328 -34.47 -35.37 0.20
C LEU A 328 -32.99 -35.38 -0.25
N ILE A 329 -32.16 -34.35 -0.02
CA ILE A 329 -30.79 -34.34 -0.58
C ILE A 329 -29.74 -34.11 0.52
N MET A 330 -29.15 -35.20 1.02
CA MET A 330 -27.76 -35.14 1.52
C MET A 330 -26.90 -34.75 0.32
N PRO A 331 -25.77 -34.01 0.47
CA PRO A 331 -24.88 -33.73 -0.65
C PRO A 331 -24.66 -35.05 -1.39
N SER A 332 -25.09 -35.10 -2.66
CA SER A 332 -25.12 -36.36 -3.41
C SER A 332 -23.69 -36.83 -3.53
N LYS A 333 -23.30 -37.81 -2.72
CA LYS A 333 -21.96 -38.40 -2.78
C LYS A 333 -21.80 -38.97 -4.18
N VAL A 334 -20.95 -38.34 -4.97
CA VAL A 334 -20.83 -38.58 -6.41
C VAL A 334 -19.39 -38.86 -6.78
N TRP A 335 -19.21 -39.67 -7.82
CA TRP A 335 -17.91 -39.97 -8.40
C TRP A 335 -17.49 -38.83 -9.34
N GLN A 336 -16.25 -38.33 -9.19
CA GLN A 336 -15.75 -37.14 -9.89
C GLN A 336 -14.62 -37.46 -10.90
N GLY A 337 -14.47 -38.73 -11.28
CA GLY A 337 -13.43 -39.19 -12.20
C GLY A 337 -12.21 -39.82 -11.51
N GLN A 338 -11.18 -40.14 -12.29
CA GLN A 338 -9.93 -40.76 -11.83
C GLN A 338 -8.78 -39.73 -11.80
N ALA A 339 -7.97 -39.78 -10.74
CA ALA A 339 -6.83 -38.89 -10.53
C ALA A 339 -5.64 -39.22 -11.46
N PHE A 340 -5.50 -40.48 -11.85
CA PHE A 340 -4.41 -40.97 -12.70
C PHE A 340 -4.80 -42.27 -13.41
N HIS A 341 -4.12 -42.57 -14.52
CA HIS A 341 -4.21 -43.87 -15.17
C HIS A 341 -3.53 -44.94 -14.31
N LEU A 342 -4.13 -46.14 -14.29
CA LEU A 342 -3.62 -47.27 -13.53
C LEU A 342 -2.49 -47.95 -14.29
N ASP A 343 -1.27 -47.75 -13.81
CA ASP A 343 -0.03 -48.26 -14.37
C ASP A 343 0.70 -49.14 -13.34
N ARG A 344 1.77 -49.83 -13.77
CA ARG A 344 2.61 -50.67 -12.89
C ARG A 344 3.23 -49.91 -11.71
N ARG A 345 3.28 -48.57 -11.76
CA ARG A 345 3.81 -47.71 -10.68
C ARG A 345 2.86 -47.54 -9.50
N ASN A 346 1.54 -47.58 -9.77
CA ASN A 346 0.51 -47.24 -8.79
C ASN A 346 -0.49 -48.39 -8.54
N SER A 347 -0.39 -49.51 -9.27
CA SER A 347 -1.25 -50.68 -9.10
C SER A 347 -0.46 -52.00 -9.10
N PRO A 348 -0.89 -53.02 -8.32
CA PRO A 348 -0.31 -54.36 -8.41
C PRO A 348 -0.50 -54.94 -9.83
N PRO A 349 0.50 -55.67 -10.37
CA PRO A 349 0.45 -56.15 -11.75
C PRO A 349 -0.67 -57.19 -11.99
N ASN A 350 -0.99 -57.99 -10.98
CA ASN A 350 -2.02 -59.02 -11.03
C ASN A 350 -2.94 -58.92 -9.81
N SER A 351 -4.17 -59.40 -9.97
CA SER A 351 -5.14 -59.53 -8.88
C SER A 351 -4.75 -60.67 -7.95
N LEU A 352 -4.33 -60.33 -6.73
CA LEU A 352 -3.73 -61.30 -5.79
C LEU A 352 -4.79 -62.08 -5.02
N THR A 353 -5.95 -61.49 -4.74
CA THR A 353 -7.01 -62.07 -3.90
C THR A 353 -8.40 -61.60 -4.34
N PRO A 354 -9.47 -62.35 -4.02
CA PRO A 354 -10.85 -61.95 -4.36
C PRO A 354 -11.44 -60.88 -3.42
N CYS A 355 -10.68 -60.35 -2.47
CA CYS A 355 -11.17 -59.40 -1.47
C CYS A 355 -10.41 -58.08 -1.52
N LEU A 356 -11.13 -56.98 -1.33
CA LEU A 356 -10.61 -55.61 -1.37
C LEU A 356 -10.91 -54.86 -0.07
N LYS A 357 -9.96 -54.03 0.35
CA LYS A 357 -10.14 -52.98 1.35
C LYS A 357 -10.07 -51.63 0.62
N ILE A 358 -11.15 -50.89 0.66
CA ILE A 358 -11.31 -49.55 0.10
C ILE A 358 -11.22 -48.56 1.26
N ARG A 359 -10.47 -47.47 1.12
CA ARG A 359 -10.36 -46.40 2.13
C ARG A 359 -10.88 -45.08 1.60
N ASN A 360 -11.18 -44.18 2.52
CA ASN A 360 -11.56 -42.80 2.26
C ASN A 360 -12.91 -42.66 1.53
N MET A 361 -13.83 -43.62 1.73
CA MET A 361 -15.17 -43.61 1.12
C MET A 361 -16.17 -42.71 1.88
N PHE A 362 -15.93 -42.44 3.15
CA PHE A 362 -16.80 -41.64 4.02
C PHE A 362 -16.01 -41.08 5.22
N ASP A 363 -16.63 -40.21 6.01
CA ASP A 363 -16.11 -39.77 7.31
C ASP A 363 -17.13 -40.09 8.40
N PRO A 364 -16.83 -41.03 9.32
CA PRO A 364 -17.80 -41.48 10.32
C PRO A 364 -18.30 -40.35 11.24
N VAL A 365 -17.54 -39.26 11.40
CA VAL A 365 -17.93 -38.12 12.25
C VAL A 365 -19.00 -37.25 11.56
N MET A 366 -19.03 -37.27 10.22
CA MET A 366 -19.94 -36.45 9.41
C MET A 366 -21.23 -37.20 9.02
N GLU A 367 -21.30 -38.52 9.22
CA GLU A 367 -22.48 -39.32 8.89
C GLU A 367 -23.52 -39.30 10.02
N ILE A 368 -24.78 -39.05 9.68
CA ILE A 368 -25.89 -38.98 10.63
C ILE A 368 -26.94 -40.07 10.30
N GLY A 369 -27.39 -40.80 11.31
CA GLY A 369 -28.42 -41.85 11.20
C GLY A 369 -27.87 -43.27 11.01
N ASP A 370 -28.74 -44.29 11.05
CA ASP A 370 -28.28 -45.68 11.04
C ASP A 370 -28.07 -46.28 9.65
N HIS A 371 -28.65 -45.67 8.61
CA HIS A 371 -28.81 -46.26 7.27
C HIS A 371 -27.88 -45.65 6.19
N TRP A 372 -27.02 -44.67 6.51
CA TRP A 372 -26.12 -44.03 5.54
C TRP A 372 -25.16 -45.02 4.85
N HIS A 373 -24.84 -46.11 5.53
CA HIS A 373 -23.93 -47.14 5.03
C HIS A 373 -24.49 -47.86 3.79
N LEU A 374 -25.81 -47.93 3.61
CA LEU A 374 -26.44 -48.49 2.40
C LEU A 374 -26.13 -47.64 1.16
N ALA A 375 -26.13 -46.32 1.33
CA ALA A 375 -25.78 -45.37 0.28
C ALA A 375 -24.34 -45.54 -0.21
N ILE A 376 -23.40 -45.83 0.71
CA ILE A 376 -22.01 -46.14 0.37
C ILE A 376 -21.89 -47.49 -0.36
N GLN A 377 -22.70 -48.49 0.01
CA GLN A 377 -22.74 -49.78 -0.69
C GLN A 377 -23.26 -49.61 -2.12
N GLU A 378 -24.35 -48.87 -2.29
CA GLU A 378 -24.92 -48.56 -3.61
C GLU A 378 -23.93 -47.81 -4.49
N ALA A 379 -23.23 -46.80 -3.96
CA ALA A 379 -22.24 -46.04 -4.73
C ALA A 379 -21.09 -46.92 -5.28
N ILE A 380 -20.68 -47.97 -4.54
CA ILE A 380 -19.67 -48.93 -5.00
C ILE A 380 -20.24 -49.83 -6.11
N LEU A 381 -21.47 -50.30 -5.95
CA LEU A 381 -22.15 -51.14 -6.94
C LEU A 381 -22.42 -50.37 -8.23
N GLU A 382 -22.79 -49.09 -8.16
CA GLU A 382 -22.96 -48.22 -9.32
C GLU A 382 -21.64 -48.00 -10.07
N LYS A 383 -20.55 -47.74 -9.34
CA LYS A 383 -19.22 -47.55 -9.94
C LYS A 383 -18.69 -48.82 -10.60
N CYS A 384 -19.10 -49.98 -10.09
CA CYS A 384 -18.73 -51.30 -10.58
C CYS A 384 -19.91 -51.99 -11.30
N ASN A 385 -20.81 -51.25 -11.95
CA ASN A 385 -22.02 -51.82 -12.55
C ASN A 385 -21.70 -52.86 -13.64
N ASP A 386 -20.56 -52.71 -14.32
CA ASP A 386 -20.05 -53.64 -15.31
C ASP A 386 -19.45 -54.92 -14.68
N ASN A 387 -19.34 -54.99 -13.35
CA ASN A 387 -18.77 -56.11 -12.61
C ASN A 387 -19.85 -56.95 -11.94
N GLU A 388 -20.02 -58.18 -12.42
CA GLU A 388 -21.03 -59.11 -11.89
C GLU A 388 -20.48 -60.04 -10.80
N GLY A 389 -19.24 -59.80 -10.34
CA GLY A 389 -18.56 -60.70 -9.41
C GLY A 389 -18.62 -60.27 -7.95
N ILE A 390 -19.20 -59.12 -7.59
CA ILE A 390 -19.25 -58.63 -6.19
C ILE A 390 -20.34 -59.38 -5.43
N VAL A 391 -20.01 -60.07 -4.33
CA VAL A 391 -20.96 -60.91 -3.57
C VAL A 391 -21.26 -60.43 -2.16
N HIS A 392 -20.37 -59.62 -1.57
CA HIS A 392 -20.57 -59.10 -0.22
C HIS A 392 -19.81 -57.78 -0.04
N ILE A 393 -20.48 -56.78 0.55
CA ILE A 393 -19.91 -55.47 0.89
C ILE A 393 -20.20 -55.19 2.37
N ALA A 394 -19.16 -54.89 3.14
CA ALA A 394 -19.29 -54.48 4.54
C ALA A 394 -18.62 -53.12 4.76
N VAL A 395 -19.39 -52.17 5.28
CA VAL A 395 -18.94 -50.82 5.63
C VAL A 395 -18.56 -50.79 7.11
N ASP A 396 -17.32 -50.42 7.43
CA ASP A 396 -16.83 -50.35 8.82
C ASP A 396 -17.16 -48.99 9.42
N LYS A 397 -18.36 -48.86 10.01
CA LYS A 397 -18.89 -47.59 10.55
C LYS A 397 -17.97 -46.91 11.58
N ASN A 398 -17.09 -47.67 12.24
CA ASN A 398 -16.20 -47.16 13.28
C ASN A 398 -14.81 -46.78 12.73
N SER A 399 -14.57 -47.00 11.43
CA SER A 399 -13.28 -46.73 10.81
C SER A 399 -13.08 -45.24 10.57
N ARG A 400 -12.14 -44.64 11.31
CA ARG A 400 -11.70 -43.24 11.08
C ARG A 400 -11.15 -43.00 9.67
N GLU A 401 -10.64 -44.04 9.01
CA GLU A 401 -10.16 -43.98 7.62
C GLU A 401 -11.29 -44.10 6.57
N GLY A 402 -12.55 -44.27 6.99
CA GLY A 402 -13.68 -44.48 6.07
C GLY A 402 -13.56 -45.77 5.26
N CYS A 403 -13.32 -46.91 5.94
CA CYS A 403 -13.03 -48.19 5.28
C CYS A 403 -14.28 -48.97 4.87
N VAL A 404 -14.23 -49.55 3.66
CA VAL A 404 -15.22 -50.50 3.13
C VAL A 404 -14.51 -51.76 2.65
N TYR A 405 -15.13 -52.92 2.88
CA TYR A 405 -14.57 -54.23 2.59
C TYR A 405 -15.46 -54.97 1.59
N VAL A 406 -14.88 -55.37 0.46
CA VAL A 406 -15.61 -56.03 -0.64
C VAL A 406 -15.07 -57.44 -0.87
N LYS A 407 -15.94 -58.43 -1.02
CA LYS A 407 -15.63 -59.80 -1.46
C LYS A 407 -16.23 -60.02 -2.85
N CYS A 408 -15.43 -60.57 -3.75
CA CYS A 408 -15.84 -61.02 -5.07
C CYS A 408 -15.82 -62.55 -5.19
N LEU A 409 -16.42 -63.09 -6.26
CA LEU A 409 -16.39 -64.52 -6.60
C LEU A 409 -14.98 -65.01 -6.91
N SER A 410 -14.20 -64.21 -7.65
CA SER A 410 -12.86 -64.57 -8.09
C SER A 410 -11.90 -63.37 -8.02
N PRO A 411 -10.57 -63.62 -8.01
CA PRO A 411 -9.57 -62.55 -8.06
C PRO A 411 -9.71 -61.66 -9.29
N GLU A 412 -10.13 -62.20 -10.44
CA GLU A 412 -10.30 -61.44 -11.70
C GLU A 412 -11.39 -60.38 -11.56
N TYR A 413 -12.53 -60.74 -10.95
CA TYR A 413 -13.59 -59.79 -10.64
C TYR A 413 -13.16 -58.75 -9.60
N ALA A 414 -12.35 -59.15 -8.62
CA ALA A 414 -11.73 -58.19 -7.70
C ALA A 414 -10.77 -57.23 -8.42
N GLY A 415 -10.05 -57.70 -9.44
CA GLY A 415 -9.24 -56.89 -10.34
C GLY A 415 -10.03 -55.85 -11.10
N LYS A 416 -11.19 -56.26 -11.64
CA LYS A 416 -12.10 -55.36 -12.34
C LYS A 416 -12.62 -54.26 -11.42
N ALA A 417 -13.08 -54.61 -10.21
CA ALA A 417 -13.49 -53.64 -9.19
C ALA A 417 -12.33 -52.73 -8.74
N PHE A 418 -11.13 -53.28 -8.56
CA PHE A 418 -9.93 -52.50 -8.21
C PHE A 418 -9.67 -51.42 -9.25
N LYS A 419 -9.77 -51.75 -10.54
CA LYS A 419 -9.53 -50.80 -11.64
C LYS A 419 -10.56 -49.66 -11.70
N ALA A 420 -11.81 -49.93 -11.32
CA ALA A 420 -12.86 -48.92 -11.29
C ALA A 420 -12.74 -47.96 -10.09
N LEU A 421 -12.28 -48.47 -8.94
CA LEU A 421 -12.33 -47.77 -7.66
C LEU A 421 -11.01 -47.10 -7.28
N HIS A 422 -9.87 -47.72 -7.59
CA HIS A 422 -8.57 -47.22 -7.16
C HIS A 422 -8.20 -45.92 -7.90
N GLY A 423 -7.82 -44.89 -7.15
CA GLY A 423 -7.42 -43.61 -7.72
C GLY A 423 -8.62 -42.77 -8.18
N SER A 424 -9.84 -43.17 -7.88
CA SER A 424 -11.06 -42.40 -8.18
C SER A 424 -11.36 -41.37 -7.08
N TRP A 425 -11.96 -40.25 -7.46
CA TRP A 425 -12.50 -39.24 -6.54
C TRP A 425 -13.97 -39.55 -6.22
N PHE A 426 -14.30 -39.57 -4.93
CA PHE A 426 -15.66 -39.74 -4.42
C PHE A 426 -15.90 -38.73 -3.29
N ASP A 427 -16.94 -37.91 -3.41
CA ASP A 427 -17.29 -36.89 -2.39
C ASP A 427 -16.10 -35.97 -2.00
N GLY A 428 -15.34 -35.53 -3.01
CA GLY A 428 -14.16 -34.68 -2.81
C GLY A 428 -12.95 -35.40 -2.19
N LYS A 429 -12.99 -36.74 -2.05
CA LYS A 429 -11.94 -37.55 -1.43
C LYS A 429 -11.34 -38.55 -2.39
N LEU A 430 -10.03 -38.71 -2.34
CA LEU A 430 -9.31 -39.69 -3.16
C LEU A 430 -9.44 -41.09 -2.55
N VAL A 431 -10.04 -42.01 -3.30
CA VAL A 431 -10.28 -43.40 -2.90
C VAL A 431 -9.05 -44.27 -3.20
N THR A 432 -8.61 -45.03 -2.22
CA THR A 432 -7.50 -45.99 -2.37
C THR A 432 -7.93 -47.41 -2.04
N VAL A 433 -7.44 -48.39 -2.81
CA VAL A 433 -7.84 -49.78 -2.69
C VAL A 433 -6.60 -50.64 -2.45
N LYS A 434 -6.73 -51.65 -1.59
CA LYS A 434 -5.72 -52.69 -1.36
C LYS A 434 -6.37 -54.06 -1.35
N TYR A 435 -5.66 -55.07 -1.88
CA TYR A 435 -6.08 -56.46 -1.76
C TYR A 435 -6.00 -56.95 -0.31
N LEU A 436 -6.96 -57.78 0.07
CA LEU A 436 -7.09 -58.38 1.40
C LEU A 436 -7.16 -59.90 1.23
N ARG A 437 -6.50 -60.66 2.10
CA ARG A 437 -6.60 -62.13 2.05
C ARG A 437 -7.99 -62.61 2.48
N LEU A 438 -8.46 -63.68 1.84
CA LEU A 438 -9.82 -64.22 2.02
C LEU A 438 -10.04 -64.73 3.45
N ASP A 439 -9.06 -65.41 4.03
CA ASP A 439 -9.04 -65.88 5.42
C ASP A 439 -9.31 -64.74 6.43
N ARG A 440 -8.60 -63.62 6.29
CA ARG A 440 -8.78 -62.44 7.15
C ARG A 440 -10.13 -61.78 6.92
N TYR A 441 -10.63 -61.80 5.69
CA TYR A 441 -11.97 -61.28 5.38
C TYR A 441 -13.05 -62.10 6.10
N HIS A 442 -13.01 -63.43 5.99
CA HIS A 442 -13.97 -64.33 6.64
C HIS A 442 -13.88 -64.29 8.16
N HIS A 443 -12.68 -64.17 8.72
CA HIS A 443 -12.51 -63.99 10.16
C HIS A 443 -13.17 -62.69 10.67
N ARG A 444 -13.14 -61.62 9.87
CA ARG A 444 -13.76 -60.33 10.24
C ARG A 444 -15.25 -60.29 9.94
N PHE A 445 -15.69 -60.97 8.88
CA PHE A 445 -17.06 -61.00 8.40
C PHE A 445 -17.49 -62.45 8.11
N PRO A 446 -17.80 -63.25 9.16
CA PRO A 446 -18.15 -64.67 9.00
C PRO A 446 -19.42 -64.87 8.14
N GLN A 447 -20.34 -63.91 8.14
CA GLN A 447 -21.52 -63.91 7.28
C GLN A 447 -21.19 -63.99 5.78
N ALA A 448 -20.00 -63.51 5.38
CA ALA A 448 -19.58 -63.50 3.98
C ALA A 448 -19.18 -64.89 3.47
N ILE A 449 -19.07 -65.91 4.33
CA ILE A 449 -18.75 -67.28 3.92
C ILE A 449 -19.89 -67.84 3.07
N ALA A 450 -21.14 -67.63 3.49
CA ALA A 450 -22.34 -68.11 2.80
C ALA A 450 -22.74 -67.26 1.58
N CYS A 451 -22.13 -66.08 1.38
CA CYS A 451 -22.45 -65.20 0.25
C CYS A 451 -21.76 -65.65 -1.04
N SER A 452 -22.56 -66.17 -1.98
CA SER A 452 -22.16 -66.54 -3.34
C SER A 452 -22.99 -65.86 -4.44
N ALA A 453 -24.12 -65.23 -4.09
CA ALA A 453 -24.97 -64.53 -5.05
C ALA A 453 -24.40 -63.13 -5.38
N PRO A 454 -24.25 -62.76 -6.67
CA PRO A 454 -23.85 -61.41 -7.07
C PRO A 454 -24.81 -60.32 -6.60
N LEU A 455 -24.25 -59.22 -6.11
CA LEU A 455 -24.97 -57.99 -5.78
C LEU A 455 -25.07 -57.11 -7.01
N LYS A 456 -26.23 -56.48 -7.20
CA LYS A 456 -26.50 -55.51 -8.27
C LYS A 456 -26.99 -54.19 -7.67
N PRO A 457 -26.70 -53.05 -8.31
CA PRO A 457 -27.25 -51.77 -7.87
C PRO A 457 -28.78 -51.78 -7.96
N SER A 458 -29.44 -51.06 -7.06
CA SER A 458 -30.90 -51.00 -6.92
C SER A 458 -31.59 -50.19 -8.03
N ASN A 459 -30.85 -49.37 -8.80
CA ASN A 459 -31.36 -48.56 -9.91
C ASN A 459 -30.34 -48.52 -11.08
N THR A 460 -30.85 -48.49 -12.31
CA THR A 460 -30.07 -48.43 -13.57
C THR A 460 -29.70 -47.01 -14.00
N HIS A 461 -30.34 -45.98 -13.44
CA HIS A 461 -29.90 -44.59 -13.59
C HIS A 461 -28.87 -44.27 -12.51
N MET A 462 -27.72 -43.68 -12.87
CA MET A 462 -26.61 -43.27 -11.97
C MET A 462 -27.01 -42.14 -10.99
N ASN A 463 -28.10 -42.32 -10.25
CA ASN A 463 -28.78 -41.33 -9.42
C ASN A 463 -29.24 -41.92 -8.06
N SER A 464 -28.79 -43.12 -7.64
CA SER A 464 -29.44 -43.88 -6.55
C SER A 464 -29.37 -43.24 -5.17
N MET A 465 -28.42 -42.32 -4.93
CA MET A 465 -28.36 -41.55 -3.68
C MET A 465 -29.59 -40.63 -3.45
N SER A 466 -30.49 -40.50 -4.43
CA SER A 466 -31.76 -39.77 -4.28
C SER A 466 -32.94 -40.60 -3.76
N HIS A 467 -32.89 -41.95 -3.80
CA HIS A 467 -34.07 -42.80 -3.61
C HIS A 467 -34.09 -43.73 -2.38
N LEU A 468 -32.99 -43.87 -1.64
CA LEU A 468 -32.96 -44.64 -0.37
C LEU A 468 -33.89 -44.08 0.73
N ARG A 469 -34.59 -42.96 0.48
CA ARG A 469 -35.55 -42.32 1.40
C ARG A 469 -36.99 -42.84 1.31
N LEU A 470 -37.32 -43.77 0.41
CA LEU A 470 -38.72 -44.17 0.16
C LEU A 470 -39.15 -45.54 0.70
N ARG A 471 -38.30 -46.29 1.42
CA ARG A 471 -38.65 -47.67 1.85
C ARG A 471 -38.91 -47.87 3.35
N THR A 472 -39.03 -46.80 4.15
CA THR A 472 -39.33 -46.88 5.59
C THR A 472 -40.69 -46.31 5.99
N GLY A 473 -41.61 -46.10 5.05
CA GLY A 473 -42.97 -45.65 5.37
C GLY A 473 -44.00 -46.31 4.48
N THR A 474 -44.49 -47.49 4.90
CA THR A 474 -45.89 -47.97 4.81
C THR A 474 -45.89 -49.50 4.91
N ALA A 475 -45.95 -50.00 6.15
CA ALA A 475 -46.61 -51.26 6.44
C ALA A 475 -47.68 -50.94 7.49
N ASN A 476 -48.92 -50.71 7.04
CA ASN A 476 -50.12 -51.10 7.77
C ASN A 476 -51.38 -50.85 6.93
N ASN A 477 -52.02 -51.98 6.59
CA ASN A 477 -53.45 -52.26 6.48
C ASN A 477 -54.40 -51.18 5.94
N GLN A 478 -54.93 -51.44 4.74
CA GLN A 478 -56.37 -51.34 4.52
C GLN A 478 -56.92 -52.75 4.30
N GLY A 479 -57.61 -53.27 5.32
CA GLY A 479 -58.51 -54.40 5.19
C GLY A 479 -59.89 -53.88 4.83
N ASN A 480 -60.50 -54.53 3.84
CA ASN A 480 -61.91 -54.43 3.49
C ASN A 480 -62.82 -54.74 4.70
N SER A 481 -63.82 -53.88 4.92
CA SER A 481 -65.26 -54.16 5.18
C SER A 481 -65.83 -53.06 6.06
#